data_AF-A0A7J9STQ4-F1
#
_entry.id   AF-A0A7J9STQ4-F1
#
_cell.length_a   1.000
_cell.length_b   1.000
_cell.length_c   1.000
_cell.angle_alpha   90.00
_cell.angle_beta   90.00
_cell.angle_gamma   90.00
#
_symmetry.space_group_name_H-M   'P 1'
#
loop_
_entity.id
_entity.type
_entity.pdbx_description
1 polymer ?
#
loop_
_entity_poly.entity_id
_entity_poly.type
_entity_poly.pdbx_seq_one_letter_code
_entity_poly.pdbx_strand_id
1 'polypeptide(L)'
;MAENIRDIYHLFNPDEVLLNDDLKKYYVEIDQNEINIKDLQNRLELGLETREPIKLLFTGHRGSGKTTTLNRLVSNLDSRFFIIHYNVLDLLDQNDVNYTDVLFSMLTKMLEKADNDEIDLGQTLLKRVNNWGSSIIESIIQEKGVGGGIGLKVPFNLLEIMGRMKSETTTRVETRKKIEPRVSELVNIINDTISEIEKTGGQVLVIIDNLEKIDPTKAE
;
A
#
# COMPACT_ATOMS: atom_id res chain seq x y z
N MET A 1 -7.42 21.88 23.49
CA MET A 1 -6.31 21.38 24.33
C MET A 1 -6.62 19.96 24.76
N ALA A 2 -5.61 19.14 25.03
CA ALA A 2 -5.81 17.93 25.83
C ALA A 2 -6.37 18.34 27.19
N GLU A 3 -7.48 17.74 27.62
CA GLU A 3 -8.21 18.20 28.82
C GLU A 3 -7.72 17.49 30.08
N ASN A 4 -7.06 16.35 29.91
CA ASN A 4 -6.54 15.55 31.02
C ASN A 4 -5.18 14.90 30.69
N ILE A 5 -4.51 14.37 31.73
CA ILE A 5 -3.17 13.78 31.62
C ILE A 5 -3.14 12.50 30.78
N ARG A 6 -4.26 11.78 30.66
CA ARG A 6 -4.36 10.59 29.81
C ARG A 6 -4.34 11.00 28.34
N ASP A 7 -5.05 12.06 27.96
CA ASP A 7 -5.01 12.61 26.60
C ASP A 7 -3.58 13.04 26.24
N ILE A 8 -2.89 13.71 27.16
CA ILE A 8 -1.49 14.10 26.99
C ILE A 8 -0.61 12.84 26.82
N TYR A 9 -0.78 11.83 27.66
CA TYR A 9 0.00 10.60 27.56
C TYR A 9 -0.18 9.89 26.20
N HIS A 10 -1.42 9.82 25.69
CA HIS A 10 -1.69 9.26 24.36
C HIS A 10 -1.05 10.09 23.24
N LEU A 11 -1.10 11.42 23.34
CA LEU A 11 -0.49 12.33 22.36
C LEU A 11 1.02 12.19 22.23
N PHE A 12 1.70 11.80 23.32
CA PHE A 12 3.14 11.58 23.34
C PHE A 12 3.52 10.08 23.24
N ASN A 13 2.58 9.20 22.86
CA ASN A 13 2.90 7.80 22.61
C ASN A 13 3.73 7.69 21.31
N PRO A 14 5.02 7.31 21.37
CA PRO A 14 5.88 7.27 20.19
C PRO A 14 5.52 6.16 19.20
N ASP A 15 4.67 5.21 19.61
CA ASP A 15 4.17 4.14 18.74
C ASP A 15 2.84 4.50 18.05
N GLU A 16 2.22 5.63 18.39
CA GLU A 16 1.01 6.14 17.73
C GLU A 16 1.34 7.28 16.76
N VAL A 17 0.76 7.21 15.56
CA VAL A 17 0.97 8.19 14.49
C VAL A 17 -0.14 9.23 14.49
N LEU A 18 0.21 10.50 14.25
CA LEU A 18 -0.80 11.54 14.10
C LEU A 18 -1.51 11.39 12.75
N LEU A 19 -2.84 11.32 12.81
CA LEU A 19 -3.72 11.16 11.65
C LEU A 19 -4.79 12.25 11.64
N ASN A 20 -5.27 12.61 10.45
CA ASN A 20 -6.48 13.43 10.25
C ASN A 20 -6.56 14.67 11.16
N ASP A 21 -7.54 14.72 12.06
CA ASP A 21 -7.78 15.86 12.94
C ASP A 21 -6.71 16.00 14.03
N ASP A 22 -6.12 14.89 14.49
CA ASP A 22 -5.00 14.94 15.44
C ASP A 22 -3.75 15.51 14.78
N LEU A 23 -3.50 15.18 13.50
CA LEU A 23 -2.44 15.82 12.73
C LEU A 23 -2.68 17.33 12.63
N LYS A 24 -3.90 17.79 12.32
CA LYS A 24 -4.21 19.23 12.25
C LYS A 24 -4.06 19.93 13.60
N LYS A 25 -4.43 19.26 14.69
CA LYS A 25 -4.53 19.85 16.02
C LYS A 25 -3.22 19.84 16.80
N TYR A 26 -2.36 18.85 16.57
CA TYR A 26 -1.21 18.58 17.42
C TYR A 26 0.12 18.50 16.67
N TYR A 27 0.12 18.55 15.34
CA TYR A 27 1.37 18.65 14.60
C TYR A 27 2.06 19.99 14.91
N VAL A 28 3.34 19.91 15.26
CA VAL A 28 4.19 21.07 15.45
C VAL A 28 5.08 21.19 14.22
N GLU A 29 4.96 22.33 13.53
CA GLU A 29 5.78 22.61 12.36
C GLU A 29 7.26 22.72 12.75
N ILE A 30 8.10 22.01 12.00
CA ILE A 30 9.55 22.07 12.12
C ILE A 30 10.04 22.59 10.78
N ASP A 31 10.64 23.78 10.76
CA ASP A 31 11.01 24.49 9.52
C ASP A 31 11.72 23.59 8.50
N GLN A 32 12.69 22.80 8.96
CA GLN A 32 13.42 21.88 8.10
C GLN A 32 12.53 20.77 7.49
N ASN A 33 11.56 20.26 8.26
CA ASN A 33 10.63 19.25 7.76
C ASN A 33 9.68 19.85 6.72
N GLU A 34 9.17 21.05 6.96
CA GLU A 34 8.29 21.73 6.01
C GLU A 34 9.04 22.08 4.70
N ILE A 35 10.31 22.48 4.78
CA ILE A 35 11.17 22.64 3.60
C ILE A 35 11.31 21.31 2.84
N ASN A 36 11.58 20.21 3.54
CA ASN A 36 11.75 18.90 2.91
C ASN A 36 10.44 18.37 2.29
N ILE A 37 9.30 18.60 2.95
CA ILE A 37 7.97 18.26 2.43
C ILE A 37 7.73 19.05 1.15
N LYS A 38 8.00 20.36 1.15
CA LYS A 38 7.82 21.22 -0.02
C LYS A 38 8.71 20.81 -1.19
N ASP A 39 9.97 20.46 -0.94
CA ASP A 39 10.85 19.93 -1.99
C ASP A 39 10.31 18.64 -2.59
N LEU A 40 9.82 17.73 -1.74
CA LEU A 40 9.22 16.48 -2.18
C LEU A 40 7.93 16.70 -2.99
N GLN A 41 7.09 17.64 -2.57
CA GLN A 41 5.90 18.06 -3.33
C GLN A 41 6.27 18.56 -4.70
N ASN A 42 7.21 19.52 -4.79
CA ASN A 42 7.66 20.05 -6.07
C ASN A 42 8.18 18.95 -6.99
N ARG A 43 8.93 17.98 -6.45
CA ARG A 43 9.41 16.82 -7.22
C ARG A 43 8.26 15.97 -7.74
N LEU A 44 7.27 15.66 -6.90
CA LEU A 44 6.09 14.89 -7.32
C LEU A 44 5.28 15.63 -8.38
N GLU A 45 5.07 16.94 -8.21
CA GLU A 45 4.36 17.78 -9.18
C GLU A 45 5.09 17.91 -10.50
N LEU A 46 6.42 18.08 -10.49
CA LEU A 46 7.23 18.05 -11.71
C LEU A 46 7.13 16.70 -12.42
N GLY A 47 7.06 15.60 -11.67
CA GLY A 47 6.80 14.27 -12.22
C GLY A 47 5.47 14.17 -12.96
N LEU A 48 4.43 14.89 -12.49
CA LEU A 48 3.15 14.99 -13.22
C LEU A 48 3.34 15.63 -14.60
N GLU A 49 4.13 16.70 -14.66
CA GLU A 49 4.35 17.48 -15.89
C GLU A 49 5.19 16.72 -16.92
N THR A 50 6.23 16.01 -16.46
CA THR A 50 7.14 15.26 -17.34
C THR A 50 6.64 13.87 -17.69
N ARG A 51 5.65 13.35 -16.95
CA ARG A 51 5.18 11.94 -17.00
C ARG A 51 6.31 10.93 -16.75
N GLU A 52 7.36 11.33 -16.04
CA GLU A 52 8.42 10.42 -15.63
C GLU A 52 8.03 9.71 -14.32
N PRO A 53 8.11 8.36 -14.26
CA PRO A 53 7.79 7.64 -13.04
C PRO A 53 8.83 7.92 -11.95
N ILE A 54 8.39 8.54 -10.86
CA ILE A 54 9.23 8.85 -9.71
C ILE A 54 9.17 7.69 -8.71
N LYS A 55 10.35 7.23 -8.27
CA LYS A 55 10.51 6.23 -7.21
C LYS A 55 11.35 6.83 -6.10
N LEU A 56 10.80 6.84 -4.89
CA LEU A 56 11.40 7.49 -3.73
C LEU A 56 11.50 6.50 -2.59
N LEU A 57 12.66 6.46 -1.94
CA LEU A 57 12.85 5.74 -0.70
C LEU A 57 12.89 6.76 0.44
N PHE A 58 11.91 6.68 1.34
CA PHE A 58 11.78 7.59 2.47
C PHE A 58 12.40 6.94 3.73
N THR A 59 13.64 7.29 4.06
CA THR A 59 14.41 6.63 5.14
C THR A 59 14.56 7.51 6.39
N GLY A 60 14.91 6.88 7.51
CA GLY A 60 15.19 7.54 8.78
C GLY A 60 15.00 6.59 9.96
N HIS A 61 15.52 6.97 11.13
CA HIS A 61 15.47 6.13 12.33
C HIS A 61 14.02 5.84 12.79
N ARG A 62 13.83 4.74 13.54
CA ARG A 62 12.53 4.46 14.17
C ARG A 62 12.19 5.59 15.14
N GLY A 63 10.92 6.02 15.13
CA GLY A 63 10.46 7.14 15.97
C GLY A 63 10.84 8.52 15.46
N SER A 64 11.47 8.66 14.28
CA SER A 64 11.82 9.98 13.72
C SER A 64 10.64 10.73 13.08
N GLY A 65 9.40 10.27 13.29
CA GLY A 65 8.19 10.91 12.75
C GLY A 65 7.93 10.70 11.25
N LYS A 66 8.55 9.70 10.60
CA LYS A 66 8.43 9.48 9.15
C LYS A 66 6.98 9.35 8.67
N THR A 67 6.21 8.47 9.30
CA THR A 67 4.78 8.28 8.99
C THR A 67 4.00 9.58 9.16
N THR A 68 4.27 10.34 10.23
CA THR A 68 3.67 11.66 10.45
C THR A 68 4.01 12.65 9.33
N THR A 69 5.27 12.69 8.88
CA THR A 69 5.73 13.51 7.76
C THR A 69 5.09 13.08 6.43
N LEU A 70 4.93 11.77 6.19
CA LEU A 70 4.22 11.25 5.01
C LEU A 70 2.72 11.64 5.05
N ASN A 71 2.07 11.54 6.22
CA ASN A 71 0.69 12.00 6.39
C ASN A 71 0.56 13.50 6.12
N ARG A 72 1.52 14.30 6.62
CA ARG A 72 1.59 15.74 6.38
C ARG A 72 1.78 16.05 4.89
N LEU A 73 2.71 15.36 4.21
CA LEU A 73 2.90 15.45 2.76
C LEU A 73 1.58 15.18 2.04
N VAL A 74 0.95 14.03 2.29
CA VAL A 74 -0.32 13.62 1.68
C VAL A 74 -1.42 14.65 1.90
N SER A 75 -1.52 15.21 3.11
CA SER A 75 -2.54 16.24 3.42
C SER A 75 -2.38 17.54 2.63
N ASN A 76 -1.19 17.76 2.05
CA ASN A 76 -0.84 18.95 1.28
C ASN A 76 -0.71 18.67 -0.22
N LEU A 77 -0.89 17.42 -0.67
CA LEU A 77 -0.88 17.09 -2.10
C LEU A 77 -2.19 17.48 -2.78
N ASP A 78 -2.10 17.86 -4.05
CA ASP A 78 -3.23 18.24 -4.88
C ASP A 78 -4.16 17.04 -5.18
N SER A 79 -5.44 17.32 -5.40
CA SER A 79 -6.44 16.42 -5.99
C SER A 79 -6.04 15.71 -7.29
N ARG A 80 -5.00 16.22 -7.99
CA ARG A 80 -4.37 15.58 -9.16
C ARG A 80 -3.70 14.23 -8.86
N PHE A 81 -3.54 13.84 -7.59
CA PHE A 81 -3.01 12.53 -7.22
C PHE A 81 -4.10 11.56 -6.78
N PHE A 82 -4.07 10.35 -7.34
CA PHE A 82 -4.82 9.20 -6.82
C PHE A 82 -3.93 8.47 -5.81
N ILE A 83 -4.13 8.76 -4.53
CA ILE A 83 -3.22 8.32 -3.45
C ILE A 83 -3.67 6.97 -2.89
N ILE A 84 -2.80 5.97 -3.00
CA ILE A 84 -2.90 4.68 -2.30
C ILE A 84 -1.85 4.67 -1.19
N HIS A 85 -2.27 4.91 0.05
CA HIS A 85 -1.40 4.92 1.22
C HIS A 85 -1.77 3.79 2.17
N TYR A 86 -0.80 2.93 2.51
CA TYR A 86 -1.01 1.83 3.45
C TYR A 86 0.26 1.44 4.19
N ASN A 87 0.08 0.85 5.37
CA ASN A 87 1.15 0.23 6.14
C ASN A 87 1.37 -1.21 5.66
N VAL A 88 2.59 -1.54 5.23
CA VAL A 88 2.91 -2.87 4.72
C VAL A 88 2.73 -3.97 5.79
N LEU A 89 2.94 -3.62 7.07
CA LEU A 89 2.83 -4.55 8.18
C LEU A 89 1.39 -4.95 8.48
N ASP A 90 0.39 -4.27 7.92
CA ASP A 90 -1.00 -4.69 8.03
C ASP A 90 -1.27 -5.94 7.18
N LEU A 91 -0.50 -6.11 6.10
CA LEU A 91 -0.69 -7.13 5.07
C LEU A 91 0.38 -8.22 5.05
N LEU A 92 1.60 -7.93 5.53
CA LEU A 92 2.75 -8.83 5.43
C LEU A 92 3.29 -9.23 6.81
N ASP A 93 3.95 -10.39 6.86
CA ASP A 93 4.70 -10.85 8.03
C ASP A 93 6.07 -10.17 8.05
N GLN A 94 6.31 -9.29 9.04
CA GLN A 94 7.53 -8.49 9.16
C GLN A 94 8.84 -9.31 9.16
N ASN A 95 8.77 -10.59 9.51
CA ASN A 95 9.95 -11.46 9.64
C ASN A 95 10.24 -12.28 8.38
N ASP A 96 9.36 -12.24 7.39
CA ASP A 96 9.41 -13.06 6.18
C ASP A 96 8.67 -12.32 5.06
N VAL A 97 9.34 -11.34 4.46
CA VAL A 97 8.85 -10.57 3.32
C VAL A 97 9.78 -10.77 2.13
N ASN A 98 9.19 -11.09 0.98
CA ASN A 98 9.85 -11.13 -0.30
C ASN A 98 9.38 -9.97 -1.20
N TYR A 99 10.20 -9.55 -2.16
CA TYR A 99 9.81 -8.50 -3.12
C TYR A 99 8.48 -8.82 -3.85
N THR A 100 8.18 -10.09 -4.09
CA THR A 100 6.92 -10.52 -4.72
C THR A 100 5.70 -10.23 -3.85
N ASP A 101 5.83 -10.33 -2.52
CA ASP A 101 4.77 -10.00 -1.58
C ASP A 101 4.47 -8.50 -1.60
N VAL A 102 5.52 -7.67 -1.73
CA VAL A 102 5.37 -6.20 -1.84
C VAL A 102 4.61 -5.85 -3.12
N LEU A 103 4.99 -6.42 -4.27
CA LEU A 103 4.28 -6.22 -5.53
C LEU A 103 2.81 -6.70 -5.45
N PHE A 104 2.58 -7.85 -4.83
CA PHE A 104 1.22 -8.37 -4.67
C PHE A 104 0.37 -7.49 -3.73
N SER A 105 0.98 -6.93 -2.67
CA SER A 105 0.35 -5.95 -1.80
C SER A 105 -0.04 -4.67 -2.55
N MET A 106 0.82 -4.17 -3.45
CA MET A 106 0.55 -3.00 -4.27
C MET A 106 -0.70 -3.21 -5.12
N LEU A 107 -0.74 -4.31 -5.89
CA LEU A 107 -1.91 -4.64 -6.72
C LEU A 107 -3.18 -4.74 -5.87
N THR A 108 -3.11 -5.46 -4.75
CA THR A 108 -4.27 -5.67 -3.85
C THR A 108 -4.82 -4.34 -3.34
N LYS A 109 -3.96 -3.44 -2.85
CA LYS A 109 -4.37 -2.13 -2.32
C LYS A 109 -4.84 -1.16 -3.40
N MET A 110 -4.28 -1.24 -4.60
CA MET A 110 -4.78 -0.48 -5.76
C MET A 110 -6.19 -0.90 -6.15
N LEU A 111 -6.44 -2.21 -6.25
CA LEU A 111 -7.76 -2.74 -6.60
C LEU A 111 -8.81 -2.44 -5.52
N GLU A 112 -8.43 -2.55 -4.25
CA GLU A 112 -9.29 -2.19 -3.12
C GLU A 112 -9.65 -0.69 -3.15
N LYS A 113 -8.66 0.19 -3.36
CA LYS A 113 -8.91 1.63 -3.44
C LYS A 113 -9.78 1.99 -4.64
N ALA A 114 -9.51 1.38 -5.80
CA ALA A 114 -10.32 1.58 -7.00
C ALA A 114 -11.78 1.14 -6.81
N ASP A 115 -12.04 0.00 -6.14
CA ASP A 115 -13.42 -0.42 -5.85
C ASP A 115 -14.11 0.53 -4.85
N ASN A 116 -13.40 0.96 -3.80
CA ASN A 116 -13.94 1.89 -2.79
C ASN A 116 -14.26 3.27 -3.36
N ASP A 117 -13.49 3.73 -4.35
CA ASP A 117 -13.70 5.01 -5.03
C ASP A 117 -14.57 4.90 -6.29
N GLU A 118 -15.11 3.70 -6.57
CA GLU A 118 -15.96 3.41 -7.73
C GLU A 118 -15.27 3.73 -9.09
N ILE A 119 -13.95 3.53 -9.16
CA ILE A 119 -13.15 3.69 -10.37
C ILE A 119 -13.43 2.53 -11.35
N ASP A 120 -13.87 2.85 -12.56
CA ASP A 120 -14.04 1.85 -13.62
C ASP A 120 -12.67 1.44 -14.21
N LEU A 121 -12.22 0.26 -13.81
CA LEU A 121 -10.98 -0.36 -14.31
C LEU A 121 -11.16 -1.04 -15.69
N GLY A 122 -12.37 -1.07 -16.24
CA GLY A 122 -12.66 -1.71 -17.51
C GLY A 122 -12.72 -3.24 -17.43
N GLN A 123 -13.67 -3.81 -18.17
CA GLN A 123 -13.97 -5.24 -18.11
C GLN A 123 -12.80 -6.14 -18.55
N THR A 124 -11.95 -5.67 -19.46
CA THR A 124 -10.78 -6.45 -19.93
C THR A 124 -9.75 -6.63 -18.81
N LEU A 125 -9.40 -5.55 -18.11
CA LEU A 125 -8.46 -5.62 -16.98
C LEU A 125 -9.07 -6.42 -15.84
N LEU A 126 -10.33 -6.16 -15.47
CA LEU A 126 -11.02 -6.91 -14.42
C LEU A 126 -11.05 -8.41 -14.71
N LYS A 127 -11.37 -8.82 -15.95
CA LYS A 127 -11.34 -10.24 -16.34
C LYS A 127 -9.95 -10.84 -16.19
N ARG A 128 -8.88 -10.12 -16.58
CA ARG A 128 -7.51 -10.60 -16.44
C ARG A 128 -7.08 -10.71 -14.99
N VAL A 129 -7.37 -9.69 -14.16
CA VAL A 129 -7.12 -9.70 -12.72
C VAL A 129 -7.85 -10.87 -12.07
N ASN A 130 -9.12 -11.10 -12.44
CA ASN A 130 -9.91 -12.21 -11.93
C ASN A 130 -9.30 -13.56 -12.30
N ASN A 131 -8.97 -13.76 -13.57
CA ASN A 131 -8.37 -15.02 -14.02
C ASN A 131 -7.01 -15.27 -13.33
N TRP A 132 -6.19 -14.24 -13.21
CA TRP A 132 -4.89 -14.33 -12.54
C TRP A 132 -5.06 -14.64 -11.04
N GLY A 133 -5.92 -13.89 -10.34
CA GLY A 133 -6.20 -14.09 -8.91
C GLY A 133 -6.84 -15.45 -8.61
N SER A 134 -7.82 -15.88 -9.41
CA SER A 134 -8.43 -17.22 -9.29
C SER A 134 -7.40 -18.33 -9.43
N SER A 135 -6.42 -18.20 -10.34
CA SER A 135 -5.36 -19.21 -10.47
C SER A 135 -4.47 -19.34 -9.23
N ILE A 136 -4.37 -18.29 -8.41
CA ILE A 136 -3.69 -18.31 -7.11
C ILE A 136 -4.61 -18.96 -6.07
N ILE A 137 -5.86 -18.52 -5.98
CA ILE A 137 -6.85 -19.02 -5.01
C ILE A 137 -7.09 -20.53 -5.15
N GLU A 138 -7.32 -21.01 -6.38
CA GLU A 138 -7.58 -22.42 -6.66
C GLU A 138 -6.45 -23.31 -6.15
N SER A 139 -5.21 -22.84 -6.23
CA SER A 139 -4.06 -23.60 -5.73
C SER A 139 -4.03 -23.70 -4.20
N ILE A 140 -4.42 -22.62 -3.51
CA ILE A 140 -4.51 -22.59 -2.04
C ILE A 140 -5.67 -23.47 -1.55
N ILE A 141 -6.77 -23.51 -2.30
CA ILE A 141 -7.96 -24.34 -1.99
C ILE A 141 -7.67 -25.83 -2.23
N GLN A 142 -7.03 -26.19 -3.34
CA GLN A 142 -6.72 -27.59 -3.68
C GLN A 142 -5.83 -28.26 -2.63
N GLU A 143 -4.94 -27.51 -1.98
CA GLU A 143 -4.12 -28.06 -0.89
C GLU A 143 -4.85 -28.17 0.47
N LYS A 144 -5.92 -27.39 0.69
CA LYS A 144 -6.58 -27.30 2.01
C LYS A 144 -7.94 -27.98 2.10
N GLY A 145 -8.49 -28.48 0.98
CA GLY A 145 -9.77 -29.19 0.97
C GLY A 145 -10.97 -28.35 1.44
N VAL A 146 -10.85 -27.02 1.40
CA VAL A 146 -11.90 -26.08 1.85
C VAL A 146 -12.76 -25.71 0.66
N GLY A 147 -13.93 -26.33 0.53
CA GLY A 147 -14.99 -25.85 -0.37
C GLY A 147 -15.60 -24.56 0.19
N GLY A 148 -15.47 -23.44 -0.52
CA GLY A 148 -16.04 -22.16 -0.08
C GLY A 148 -16.18 -21.18 -1.24
N GLY A 149 -17.41 -20.71 -1.46
CA GLY A 149 -17.90 -20.00 -2.65
C GLY A 149 -17.05 -18.84 -3.19
N ILE A 150 -16.78 -18.91 -4.49
CA ILE A 150 -16.33 -17.80 -5.33
C ILE A 150 -17.54 -16.85 -5.53
N GLY A 151 -17.85 -16.05 -4.50
CA GLY A 151 -18.97 -15.11 -4.51
C GLY A 151 -18.59 -13.65 -4.23
N LEU A 152 -17.35 -13.40 -3.79
CA LEU A 152 -16.83 -12.07 -3.47
C LEU A 152 -16.12 -11.46 -4.70
N LYS A 153 -16.22 -10.13 -4.85
CA LYS A 153 -15.46 -9.39 -5.87
C LYS A 153 -13.96 -9.68 -5.65
N VAL A 154 -13.20 -9.74 -6.74
CA VAL A 154 -11.78 -10.12 -6.69
C VAL A 154 -10.88 -9.28 -5.79
N PRO A 155 -11.08 -7.95 -5.61
CA PRO A 155 -10.33 -7.20 -4.60
C PRO A 155 -10.43 -7.81 -3.19
N PHE A 156 -11.62 -8.27 -2.78
CA PHE A 156 -11.82 -8.90 -1.47
C PHE A 156 -11.13 -10.27 -1.36
N ASN A 157 -11.14 -11.06 -2.44
CA ASN A 157 -10.48 -12.37 -2.43
C ASN A 157 -8.95 -12.22 -2.32
N LEU A 158 -8.36 -11.25 -3.01
CA LEU A 158 -6.92 -10.98 -2.91
C LEU A 158 -6.54 -10.44 -1.52
N LEU A 159 -7.37 -9.56 -0.95
CA LEU A 159 -7.18 -9.07 0.42
C LEU A 159 -7.27 -10.20 1.46
N GLU A 160 -8.18 -11.14 1.29
CA GLU A 160 -8.27 -12.34 2.13
C GLU A 160 -6.98 -13.18 2.03
N ILE A 161 -6.49 -13.43 0.81
CA ILE A 161 -5.21 -14.14 0.61
C ILE A 161 -4.07 -13.40 1.33
N MET A 162 -3.97 -12.08 1.20
CA MET A 162 -2.94 -11.28 1.88
C MET A 162 -3.01 -11.47 3.41
N GLY A 163 -4.20 -11.40 4.00
CA GLY A 163 -4.38 -11.64 5.43
C GLY A 163 -3.94 -13.05 5.87
N ARG A 164 -4.16 -14.05 5.01
CA ARG A 164 -3.69 -15.42 5.24
C ARG A 164 -2.18 -15.55 5.03
N MET A 165 -1.58 -14.88 4.04
CA MET A 165 -0.11 -14.87 3.86
C MET A 165 0.62 -14.28 5.07
N LYS A 166 0.04 -13.26 5.72
CA LYS A 166 0.58 -12.68 6.96
C LYS A 166 0.61 -13.66 8.13
N SER A 167 -0.36 -14.57 8.21
CA SER A 167 -0.57 -15.43 9.39
C SER A 167 -0.23 -16.90 9.17
N GLU A 168 -0.21 -17.38 7.93
CA GLU A 168 -0.06 -18.79 7.56
C GLU A 168 1.15 -19.00 6.62
N THR A 169 2.25 -19.56 7.14
CA THR A 169 3.47 -19.84 6.35
C THR A 169 3.19 -20.70 5.12
N THR A 170 2.35 -21.73 5.22
CA THR A 170 1.99 -22.57 4.07
C THR A 170 1.32 -21.76 2.96
N THR A 171 0.36 -20.88 3.31
CA THR A 171 -0.33 -20.05 2.31
C THR A 171 0.65 -19.09 1.65
N ARG A 172 1.56 -18.51 2.43
CA ARG A 172 2.63 -17.64 1.91
C ARG A 172 3.53 -18.36 0.92
N VAL A 173 4.06 -19.53 1.29
CA VAL A 173 4.92 -20.35 0.43
C VAL A 173 4.22 -20.75 -0.87
N GLU A 174 2.98 -21.23 -0.81
CA GLU A 174 2.24 -21.64 -2.01
C GLU A 174 1.88 -20.46 -2.91
N THR A 175 1.52 -19.32 -2.32
CA THR A 175 1.24 -18.10 -3.08
C THR A 175 2.49 -17.64 -3.82
N ARG A 176 3.65 -17.60 -3.15
CA ARG A 176 4.94 -17.26 -3.78
C ARG A 176 5.30 -18.20 -4.93
N LYS A 177 5.14 -19.51 -4.75
CA LYS A 177 5.37 -20.51 -5.83
C LYS A 177 4.55 -20.24 -7.10
N LYS A 178 3.39 -19.57 -7.00
CA LYS A 178 2.57 -19.18 -8.15
C LYS A 178 2.92 -17.81 -8.72
N ILE A 179 3.30 -16.87 -7.85
CA ILE A 179 3.61 -15.50 -8.26
C ILE A 179 5.01 -15.40 -8.85
N GLU A 180 6.03 -16.02 -8.24
CA GLU A 180 7.45 -15.90 -8.64
C GLU A 180 7.69 -16.21 -10.13
N PRO A 181 7.15 -17.29 -10.73
CA PRO A 181 7.35 -17.57 -12.15
C PRO A 181 6.60 -16.59 -13.08
N ARG A 182 5.68 -15.79 -12.53
CA ARG A 182 4.75 -14.91 -13.25
C ARG A 182 4.90 -13.45 -12.83
N VAL A 183 6.03 -13.06 -12.24
CA VAL A 183 6.28 -11.68 -11.78
C VAL A 183 6.08 -10.66 -12.91
N SER A 184 6.54 -10.96 -14.12
CA SER A 184 6.32 -10.09 -15.28
C SER A 184 4.83 -9.87 -15.58
N GLU A 185 4.00 -10.89 -15.38
CA GLU A 185 2.55 -10.78 -15.55
C GLU A 185 1.92 -9.92 -14.43
N LEU A 186 2.35 -10.09 -13.18
CA LEU A 186 1.94 -9.25 -12.06
C LEU A 186 2.29 -7.78 -12.30
N VAL A 187 3.52 -7.49 -12.74
CA VAL A 187 3.96 -6.13 -13.08
C VAL A 187 3.13 -5.53 -14.21
N ASN A 188 2.82 -6.31 -15.25
CA ASN A 188 1.96 -5.85 -16.33
C ASN A 188 0.53 -5.55 -15.85
N ILE A 189 -0.03 -6.39 -14.96
CA ILE A 189 -1.34 -6.14 -14.36
C ILE A 189 -1.32 -4.85 -13.53
N ILE A 190 -0.25 -4.61 -12.75
CA ILE A 190 -0.08 -3.36 -11.98
C ILE A 190 -0.03 -2.16 -12.92
N ASN A 191 0.82 -2.18 -13.95
CA ASN A 191 0.97 -1.09 -14.90
C ASN A 191 -0.33 -0.77 -15.65
N ASP A 192 -1.10 -1.80 -16.02
CA ASP A 192 -2.39 -1.61 -16.66
C ASP A 192 -3.43 -1.08 -15.67
N THR A 193 -3.37 -1.50 -14.40
CA THR A 193 -4.23 -0.93 -13.34
C THR A 193 -3.91 0.55 -13.12
N ILE A 194 -2.63 0.94 -13.10
CA ILE A 194 -2.21 2.34 -13.07
C ILE A 194 -2.82 3.06 -14.27
N SER A 195 -2.63 2.52 -15.48
CA SER A 195 -3.10 3.15 -16.72
C SER A 195 -4.63 3.36 -16.74
N GLU A 196 -5.42 2.41 -16.23
CA GLU A 196 -6.88 2.57 -16.15
C GLU A 196 -7.30 3.59 -15.09
N ILE A 197 -6.65 3.60 -13.91
CA ILE A 197 -6.91 4.62 -12.88
C ILE A 197 -6.59 6.02 -13.43
N GLU A 198 -5.44 6.19 -14.09
CA GLU A 198 -4.99 7.51 -14.56
C GLU A 198 -5.87 8.10 -15.67
N LYS A 199 -6.65 7.27 -16.39
CA LYS A 199 -7.68 7.77 -17.33
C LYS A 199 -8.77 8.59 -16.63
N THR A 200 -8.97 8.41 -15.33
CA THR A 200 -9.95 9.17 -14.55
C THR A 200 -9.47 10.57 -14.14
N GLY A 201 -8.19 10.88 -14.40
CA GLY A 201 -7.64 12.24 -14.28
C GLY A 201 -6.66 12.47 -13.13
N GLY A 202 -6.41 11.46 -12.29
CA GLY A 202 -5.41 11.54 -11.21
C GLY A 202 -4.20 10.62 -11.45
N GLN A 203 -2.98 11.13 -11.28
CA GLN A 203 -1.77 10.30 -11.34
C GLN A 203 -1.66 9.40 -10.11
N VAL A 204 -1.33 8.13 -10.30
CA VAL A 204 -1.24 7.19 -9.20
C VAL A 204 -0.01 7.46 -8.34
N LEU A 205 -0.23 7.64 -7.04
CA LEU A 205 0.83 7.71 -6.02
C LEU A 205 0.63 6.58 -5.01
N VAL A 206 1.53 5.59 -5.05
CA VAL A 206 1.56 4.49 -4.08
C VAL A 206 2.57 4.82 -2.98
N ILE A 207 2.09 4.91 -1.74
CA ILE A 207 2.90 5.11 -0.53
C ILE A 207 2.81 3.83 0.30
N ILE A 208 3.95 3.15 0.45
CA ILE A 208 4.09 1.96 1.27
C ILE A 208 4.89 2.34 2.51
N ASP A 209 4.19 2.43 3.64
CA ASP A 209 4.82 2.77 4.91
C ASP A 209 5.38 1.54 5.63
N ASN A 210 6.39 1.77 6.48
CA ASN A 210 7.04 0.79 7.36
C ASN A 210 7.82 -0.35 6.66
N LEU A 211 8.22 -0.17 5.40
CA LEU A 211 9.11 -1.12 4.72
C LEU A 211 10.46 -1.28 5.46
N GLU A 212 10.94 -0.26 6.17
CA GLU A 212 12.20 -0.32 6.92
C GLU A 212 12.13 -1.18 8.18
N LYS A 213 10.92 -1.58 8.60
CA LYS A 213 10.71 -2.46 9.76
C LYS A 213 10.79 -3.95 9.40
N ILE A 214 10.92 -4.27 8.11
CA ILE A 214 11.15 -5.63 7.63
C ILE A 214 12.58 -6.03 7.99
N ASP A 215 12.75 -7.25 8.51
CA ASP A 215 14.08 -7.77 8.87
C ASP A 215 14.95 -7.93 7.60
N PRO A 216 16.00 -7.12 7.42
CA PRO A 216 16.82 -7.15 6.20
C PRO A 216 17.67 -8.43 6.10
N THR A 217 17.81 -9.20 7.19
CA THR A 217 18.50 -10.49 7.16
C THR A 217 17.62 -11.64 6.69
N LYS A 218 16.31 -11.37 6.54
CA LYS A 218 15.29 -12.34 6.11
C LYS A 218 14.47 -11.85 4.93
N ALA A 219 14.82 -10.68 4.38
CA ALA A 219 14.24 -10.15 3.17
C ALA A 219 15.01 -10.70 1.96
N GLU A 220 14.30 -11.40 1.06
CA GLU A 220 14.83 -11.91 -0.22
C GLU A 220 14.20 -11.19 -1.42
#